data_AF-A0A3B8W681-F1
#
_entry.id   AF-A0A3B8W681-F1
#
_cell.length_a   1.000
_cell.length_b   1.000
_cell.length_c   1.000
_cell.angle_alpha   90.00
_cell.angle_beta   90.00
_cell.angle_gamma   90.00
#
_symmetry.space_group_name_H-M   'P 1'
#
loop_
_entity.id
_entity.type
_entity.pdbx_description
1 polymer ?
#
loop_
_entity_poly.entity_id
_entity_poly.type
_entity_poly.pdbx_seq_one_letter_code
_entity_poly.pdbx_strand_id
1 'polypeptide(L)'
;MARWKKIALWIVFMVLGLSAIATLYLQSDRPFPGVSTDDLTCVSNESIPKGKAVQIPGDSISKNITTQGEWFVDRTGRAMILHGINVSGSTKVPYSPRLGTHTKEGFYETVYTASFTGRPFPLSEADEHFGRLHRWGYRFVRLLVTWEAIEHAGPGKYDEEYLDYVVALVKKAGEHGINVFIDPHQDVWSRFSGGDGAPYWTLEKVGFDPLKFSETGAAIIHNVEGDPFPKMIWPTNYSKLAAATMFTLFFGGNDFAPDTRVDSLSAQEFLQRHYVQAIVQLAQRLKGLPNVIGFDTLNEPSAGYIGNSNLEAFGILVNGIMPTPFQGMVAGAGHAVEVGEYEFAVTGPREVRRVQLNPSRLLAWKDAGSDIWRKAGGWGYDAANQPVLLKPDYFVNRNGRAVNFSEDYFKPFALRYQQAIHAVDSSWLIFNEAALFTELPRFSAEESRKMVNAGHWYDAITLLTKSYSSWVGADVRTRKPLLGRTAIRKAFHDQMSDKK
;
A
#
# COMPACT_ATOMS: atom_id res chain seq x y z
N MET A 1 -34.88 -26.31 19.70
CA MET A 1 -33.72 -27.05 19.11
C MET A 1 -33.97 -27.60 17.70
N ALA A 2 -35.12 -28.23 17.38
CA ALA A 2 -35.35 -28.84 16.06
C ALA A 2 -35.40 -27.86 14.86
N ARG A 3 -35.86 -26.61 15.07
CA ARG A 3 -35.93 -25.57 14.03
C ARG A 3 -34.55 -25.03 13.61
N TRP A 4 -33.62 -24.92 14.56
CA TRP A 4 -32.23 -24.51 14.33
C TRP A 4 -31.41 -25.57 13.60
N LYS A 5 -31.63 -26.86 13.89
CA LYS A 5 -31.02 -27.97 13.13
C LYS A 5 -31.48 -27.99 11.66
N LYS A 6 -32.76 -27.70 11.38
CA LYS A 6 -33.28 -27.60 10.01
C LYS A 6 -32.70 -26.39 9.24
N ILE A 7 -32.50 -25.26 9.91
CA ILE A 7 -31.88 -24.06 9.31
C ILE A 7 -30.39 -24.30 9.05
N ALA A 8 -29.66 -24.89 10.00
CA ALA A 8 -28.25 -25.24 9.82
C ALA A 8 -28.05 -26.26 8.68
N LEU A 9 -28.92 -27.27 8.57
CA LEU A 9 -28.89 -28.25 7.49
C LEU A 9 -29.20 -27.62 6.12
N TRP A 10 -30.11 -26.63 6.08
CA TRP A 10 -30.40 -25.85 4.88
C TRP A 10 -29.23 -24.95 4.46
N ILE A 11 -28.55 -24.32 5.42
CA ILE A 11 -27.34 -23.52 5.16
C ILE A 11 -26.23 -24.42 4.63
N VAL A 12 -26.03 -25.60 5.20
CA VAL A 12 -25.05 -26.58 4.73
C VAL A 12 -25.38 -27.07 3.32
N PHE A 13 -26.64 -27.38 3.01
CA PHE A 13 -27.07 -27.75 1.66
C PHE A 13 -26.89 -26.61 0.65
N MET A 14 -27.17 -25.37 1.06
CA MET A 14 -26.99 -24.20 0.21
C MET A 14 -25.51 -23.90 -0.04
N VAL A 15 -24.65 -24.07 0.96
CA VAL A 15 -23.19 -23.92 0.85
C VAL A 15 -22.58 -25.04 0.00
N LEU A 16 -23.03 -26.29 0.16
CA LEU A 16 -22.60 -27.42 -0.67
C LEU A 16 -23.09 -27.30 -2.12
N GLY A 17 -24.31 -26.80 -2.32
CA GLY A 17 -24.84 -26.49 -3.65
C GLY A 17 -24.09 -25.36 -4.33
N LEU A 18 -23.80 -24.28 -3.59
CA LEU A 18 -22.96 -23.17 -4.07
C LEU A 18 -21.52 -23.63 -4.36
N SER A 19 -20.98 -24.56 -3.57
CA SER A 19 -19.66 -25.14 -3.79
C SER A 19 -19.63 -26.04 -5.03
N ALA A 20 -20.65 -26.87 -5.25
CA ALA A 20 -20.75 -27.69 -6.45
C ALA A 20 -20.90 -26.82 -7.71
N ILE A 21 -21.70 -25.76 -7.64
CA ILE A 21 -21.87 -24.78 -8.73
C ILE A 21 -20.58 -23.99 -8.94
N ALA A 22 -19.88 -23.57 -7.88
CA ALA A 22 -18.60 -22.86 -8.00
C ALA A 22 -17.49 -23.76 -8.56
N THR A 23 -17.44 -25.04 -8.19
CA THR A 23 -16.48 -26.00 -8.77
C THR A 23 -16.80 -26.32 -10.22
N LEU A 24 -18.09 -26.54 -10.57
CA LEU A 24 -18.52 -26.68 -11.97
C LEU A 24 -18.19 -25.41 -12.77
N TYR A 25 -18.42 -24.22 -12.21
CA TYR A 25 -18.16 -22.94 -12.86
C TYR A 25 -16.66 -22.65 -13.01
N LEU A 26 -15.84 -22.91 -11.98
CA LEU A 26 -14.38 -22.79 -12.08
C LEU A 26 -13.76 -23.78 -13.07
N GLN A 27 -14.44 -24.91 -13.34
CA GLN A 27 -14.03 -25.89 -14.35
C GLN A 27 -14.67 -25.64 -15.73
N SER A 28 -15.79 -24.91 -15.82
CA SER A 28 -16.55 -24.71 -17.06
C SER A 28 -16.43 -23.30 -17.65
N ASP A 29 -16.11 -22.31 -16.83
CA ASP A 29 -16.11 -20.92 -17.26
C ASP A 29 -14.72 -20.52 -17.76
N ARG A 30 -14.65 -20.18 -19.05
CA ARG A 30 -13.49 -19.51 -19.60
C ARG A 30 -13.35 -18.18 -18.84
N PRO A 31 -12.13 -17.74 -18.49
CA PRO A 31 -11.90 -16.56 -17.64
C PRO A 31 -12.47 -15.25 -18.21
N PHE A 32 -12.94 -15.29 -19.45
CA PHE A 32 -13.85 -14.33 -20.06
C PHE A 32 -14.97 -15.15 -20.72
N PRO A 33 -16.25 -14.73 -20.62
CA PRO A 33 -17.26 -15.30 -21.52
C PRO A 33 -16.66 -15.22 -22.92
N GLY A 34 -16.64 -16.33 -23.66
CA GLY A 34 -16.18 -16.31 -25.04
C GLY A 34 -16.91 -15.17 -25.70
N VAL A 35 -16.20 -14.09 -26.01
CA VAL A 35 -16.82 -12.95 -26.63
C VAL A 35 -17.21 -13.47 -27.99
N SER A 36 -18.51 -13.70 -28.18
CA SER A 36 -19.01 -14.02 -29.50
C SER A 36 -18.59 -12.86 -30.39
N THR A 37 -17.74 -13.11 -31.38
CA THR A 37 -17.48 -12.11 -32.41
C THR A 37 -18.75 -11.77 -33.18
N ASP A 38 -19.76 -12.64 -33.10
CA ASP A 38 -21.08 -12.42 -33.71
C ASP A 38 -21.88 -11.34 -32.94
N ASP A 39 -21.58 -11.13 -31.65
CA ASP A 39 -22.14 -10.04 -30.83
C ASP A 39 -21.23 -8.79 -30.77
N LEU A 40 -20.01 -8.90 -31.30
CA LEU A 40 -19.11 -7.76 -31.50
C LEU A 40 -19.40 -7.14 -32.86
N THR A 41 -20.00 -5.96 -32.87
CA THR A 41 -19.96 -5.14 -34.07
C THR A 41 -18.52 -4.68 -34.29
N CYS A 42 -17.80 -5.35 -35.20
CA CYS A 42 -16.55 -4.82 -35.74
C CYS A 42 -16.90 -3.64 -36.65
N VAL A 43 -17.08 -2.47 -36.03
CA VAL A 43 -17.21 -1.22 -36.75
C VAL A 43 -15.83 -0.83 -37.25
N SER A 44 -15.68 -0.67 -38.56
CA SER A 44 -14.50 0.04 -39.09
C SER A 44 -14.38 1.38 -38.35
N ASN A 45 -13.16 1.86 -38.13
CA ASN A 45 -12.94 3.17 -37.46
C ASN A 45 -13.72 4.33 -38.13
N GLU A 46 -14.14 4.13 -39.38
CA GLU A 46 -14.94 5.05 -40.19
C GLU A 46 -16.43 5.03 -39.85
N SER A 47 -16.96 3.93 -39.29
CA SER A 47 -18.39 3.69 -39.02
C SER A 47 -18.81 3.92 -37.56
N ILE A 48 -17.84 4.08 -36.65
CA ILE A 48 -18.11 4.60 -35.30
C ILE A 48 -18.58 6.05 -35.47
N PRO A 49 -19.77 6.45 -34.98
CA PRO A 49 -20.18 7.85 -34.95
C PRO A 49 -19.10 8.62 -34.20
N LYS A 50 -18.25 9.32 -34.95
CA LYS A 50 -17.30 10.25 -34.35
C LYS A 50 -18.19 11.31 -33.74
N GLY A 51 -18.28 11.31 -32.41
CA GLY A 51 -18.73 12.51 -31.72
C GLY A 51 -17.94 13.66 -32.34
N LYS A 52 -18.61 14.77 -32.68
CA LYS A 52 -17.87 16.02 -32.89
C LYS A 52 -17.21 16.30 -31.55
N ALA A 53 -16.01 15.77 -31.35
CA ALA A 53 -15.10 16.32 -30.38
C ALA A 53 -14.97 17.76 -30.83
N VAL A 54 -15.57 18.67 -30.07
CA VAL A 54 -15.20 20.06 -30.19
C VAL A 54 -13.72 20.04 -29.85
N GLN A 55 -12.87 20.10 -30.88
CA GLN A 55 -11.49 20.47 -30.71
C GLN A 55 -11.58 21.87 -30.13
N ILE A 56 -11.52 21.96 -28.81
CA ILE A 56 -11.37 23.22 -28.13
C ILE A 56 -9.93 23.62 -28.45
N PRO A 57 -9.71 24.69 -29.22
CA PRO A 57 -8.37 25.09 -29.59
C PRO A 57 -7.57 25.37 -28.33
N GLY A 58 -6.51 24.60 -28.12
CA GLY A 58 -5.60 24.76 -26.98
C GLY A 58 -5.35 23.46 -26.23
N ASP A 59 -4.06 23.15 -26.06
CA ASP A 59 -3.50 22.15 -25.14
C ASP A 59 -3.68 22.57 -23.66
N SER A 60 -4.72 23.35 -23.33
CA SER A 60 -4.96 23.90 -21.99
C SER A 60 -5.62 22.90 -21.03
N ILE A 61 -6.21 21.82 -21.56
CA ILE A 61 -6.87 20.77 -20.78
C ILE A 61 -5.84 19.91 -20.04
N SER A 62 -4.63 19.80 -20.59
CA SER A 62 -3.57 18.90 -20.12
C SER A 62 -2.69 19.52 -19.02
N LYS A 63 -3.04 20.72 -18.54
CA LYS A 63 -2.15 21.55 -17.72
C LYS A 63 -2.94 22.35 -16.68
N ASN A 64 -2.42 22.43 -15.45
CA ASN A 64 -2.94 23.26 -14.35
C ASN A 64 -4.38 22.92 -13.95
N ILE A 65 -4.65 21.61 -13.80
CA ILE A 65 -5.88 21.14 -13.18
C ILE A 65 -5.92 21.63 -11.74
N THR A 66 -7.08 22.12 -11.32
CA THR A 66 -7.36 22.42 -9.91
C THR A 66 -8.72 21.88 -9.49
N THR A 67 -9.23 22.30 -8.34
CA THR A 67 -10.51 21.85 -7.80
C THR A 67 -11.45 23.02 -7.53
N GLN A 68 -12.74 22.79 -7.74
CA GLN A 68 -13.83 23.67 -7.32
C GLN A 68 -14.95 22.80 -6.73
N GLY A 69 -15.07 22.81 -5.40
CA GLY A 69 -15.94 21.86 -4.69
C GLY A 69 -15.48 20.43 -4.94
N GLU A 70 -16.41 19.58 -5.36
CA GLU A 70 -16.17 18.15 -5.67
C GLU A 70 -15.57 17.91 -7.08
N TRP A 71 -15.42 18.96 -7.90
CA TRP A 71 -15.00 18.82 -9.29
C TRP A 71 -13.54 19.19 -9.49
N PHE A 72 -12.81 18.38 -10.26
CA PHE A 72 -11.62 18.85 -10.94
C PHE A 72 -12.02 19.84 -12.02
N VAL A 73 -11.28 20.93 -12.17
CA VAL A 73 -11.52 21.94 -13.19
C VAL A 73 -10.25 22.34 -13.92
N ASP A 74 -10.38 22.63 -15.21
CA ASP A 74 -9.29 23.24 -15.98
C ASP A 74 -9.23 24.76 -15.81
N ARG A 75 -8.27 25.40 -16.48
CA ARG A 75 -8.10 26.86 -16.50
C ARG A 75 -9.29 27.64 -17.08
N THR A 76 -10.20 26.98 -17.79
CA THR A 76 -11.41 27.59 -18.37
C THR A 76 -12.64 27.42 -17.47
N GLY A 77 -12.51 26.68 -16.35
CA GLY A 77 -13.60 26.38 -15.43
C GLY A 77 -14.44 25.16 -15.83
N ARG A 78 -14.00 24.35 -16.79
CA ARG A 78 -14.72 23.13 -17.19
C ARG A 78 -14.47 22.02 -16.18
N ALA A 79 -15.53 21.38 -15.72
CA ALA A 79 -15.43 20.16 -14.93
C ALA A 79 -14.73 19.04 -15.72
N MET A 80 -13.81 18.34 -15.07
CA MET A 80 -12.98 17.29 -15.65
C MET A 80 -13.25 15.94 -14.99
N ILE A 81 -13.36 14.91 -15.82
CA ILE A 81 -13.29 13.51 -15.39
C ILE A 81 -11.90 13.00 -15.77
N LEU A 82 -11.09 12.67 -14.76
CA LEU A 82 -9.73 12.23 -14.96
C LEU A 82 -9.69 10.72 -15.16
N HIS A 83 -9.55 10.28 -16.41
CA HIS A 83 -9.31 8.88 -16.75
C HIS A 83 -7.82 8.64 -17.03
N GLY A 84 -7.24 7.70 -16.30
CA GLY A 84 -5.80 7.48 -16.30
C GLY A 84 -5.39 6.09 -15.90
N ILE A 85 -4.08 5.89 -15.82
CA ILE A 85 -3.47 4.64 -15.37
C ILE A 85 -2.36 4.90 -14.34
N ASN A 86 -2.06 3.89 -13.55
CA ASN A 86 -0.84 3.83 -12.78
C ASN A 86 0.34 3.50 -13.72
N VAL A 87 1.41 4.29 -13.65
CA VAL A 87 2.69 3.95 -14.29
C VAL A 87 3.63 3.55 -13.17
N SER A 88 3.66 2.25 -12.88
CA SER A 88 3.98 1.75 -11.54
C SER A 88 4.95 0.57 -11.44
N GLY A 89 4.56 -0.60 -11.92
CA GLY A 89 5.02 -1.88 -11.36
C GLY A 89 6.53 -2.07 -11.29
N SER A 90 7.27 -1.58 -12.29
CA SER A 90 8.73 -1.66 -12.35
C SER A 90 9.45 -0.64 -11.46
N THR A 91 8.81 0.46 -11.07
CA THR A 91 9.38 1.50 -10.17
C THR A 91 9.65 0.98 -8.76
N LYS A 92 9.00 -0.11 -8.37
CA LYS A 92 9.10 -0.72 -7.03
C LYS A 92 10.45 -1.39 -6.77
N VAL A 93 11.27 -1.58 -7.79
CA VAL A 93 12.55 -2.29 -7.68
C VAL A 93 13.67 -1.60 -8.47
N PRO A 94 14.93 -1.71 -8.02
CA PRO A 94 16.07 -1.07 -8.69
C PRO A 94 16.20 -1.44 -10.16
N TYR A 95 16.69 -0.50 -10.96
CA TYR A 95 17.08 -0.72 -12.36
C TYR A 95 18.50 -1.28 -12.44
N SER A 96 19.42 -0.74 -11.63
CA SER A 96 20.83 -1.16 -11.58
C SER A 96 21.30 -1.39 -10.13
N PRO A 97 21.74 -2.62 -9.77
CA PRO A 97 21.60 -3.83 -10.56
C PRO A 97 20.11 -4.15 -10.82
N ARG A 98 19.83 -4.93 -11.87
CA ARG A 98 18.47 -5.34 -12.19
C ARG A 98 18.02 -6.38 -11.16
N LEU A 99 17.30 -5.93 -10.14
CA LEU A 99 16.83 -6.76 -9.03
C LEU A 99 15.32 -7.01 -9.17
N GLY A 100 14.94 -8.22 -9.56
CA GLY A 100 13.56 -8.67 -9.44
C GLY A 100 13.25 -9.09 -8.00
N THR A 101 11.97 -9.26 -7.65
CA THR A 101 11.58 -9.78 -6.32
C THR A 101 12.07 -11.20 -6.06
N HIS A 102 12.41 -11.95 -7.11
CA HIS A 102 12.90 -13.33 -7.05
C HIS A 102 14.44 -13.44 -7.08
N THR A 103 15.15 -12.32 -7.20
CA THR A 103 16.62 -12.32 -7.37
C THR A 103 17.30 -12.14 -6.02
N LYS A 104 18.08 -13.12 -5.56
CA LYS A 104 18.77 -13.07 -4.26
C LYS A 104 20.10 -12.33 -4.34
N GLU A 105 20.85 -12.58 -5.40
CA GLU A 105 22.20 -12.07 -5.61
C GLU A 105 22.19 -10.54 -5.70
N GLY A 106 22.97 -9.88 -4.84
CA GLY A 106 23.05 -8.42 -4.81
C GLY A 106 21.92 -7.73 -4.04
N PHE A 107 20.92 -8.46 -3.54
CA PHE A 107 19.76 -7.85 -2.87
C PHE A 107 20.13 -7.02 -1.64
N TYR A 108 21.03 -7.55 -0.78
CA TYR A 108 21.50 -6.85 0.42
C TYR A 108 22.83 -6.12 0.20
N GLU A 109 23.61 -6.51 -0.79
CA GLU A 109 24.92 -5.92 -1.07
C GLU A 109 24.81 -4.54 -1.73
N THR A 110 23.70 -4.26 -2.42
CA THR A 110 23.52 -3.01 -3.16
C THR A 110 22.50 -2.06 -2.54
N VAL A 111 22.13 -2.24 -1.27
CA VAL A 111 21.11 -1.38 -0.61
C VAL A 111 21.48 0.10 -0.55
N TYR A 112 22.78 0.41 -0.60
CA TYR A 112 23.33 1.77 -0.57
C TYR A 112 23.82 2.29 -1.91
N THR A 113 23.71 1.49 -2.97
CA THR A 113 24.26 1.79 -4.30
C THR A 113 23.29 1.49 -5.44
N ALA A 114 22.09 1.00 -5.13
CA ALA A 114 21.05 0.71 -6.10
C ALA A 114 20.54 1.98 -6.78
N SER A 115 20.48 1.98 -8.11
CA SER A 115 19.89 3.05 -8.89
C SER A 115 18.52 2.65 -9.42
N PHE A 116 17.58 3.59 -9.33
CA PHE A 116 16.23 3.47 -9.89
C PHE A 116 16.07 4.25 -11.21
N THR A 117 17.13 4.94 -11.66
CA THR A 117 17.16 5.68 -12.93
C THR A 117 16.84 4.74 -14.08
N GLY A 118 15.84 5.09 -14.88
CA GLY A 118 15.31 4.22 -15.94
C GLY A 118 14.13 3.34 -15.51
N ARG A 119 13.60 3.48 -14.29
CA ARG A 119 12.26 3.02 -13.91
C ARG A 119 11.24 4.14 -14.02
N PRO A 120 10.02 3.91 -14.53
CA PRO A 120 9.41 2.62 -14.87
C PRO A 120 9.95 2.00 -16.17
N PHE A 121 10.55 2.81 -17.05
CA PHE A 121 11.17 2.40 -18.31
C PHE A 121 12.25 3.40 -18.73
N PRO A 122 13.23 3.01 -19.57
CA PRO A 122 14.25 3.93 -20.08
C PRO A 122 13.64 5.16 -20.75
N LEU A 123 14.29 6.32 -20.64
CA LEU A 123 13.78 7.58 -21.21
C LEU A 123 13.58 7.50 -22.73
N SER A 124 14.38 6.68 -23.42
CA SER A 124 14.26 6.43 -24.87
C SER A 124 12.93 5.76 -25.26
N GLU A 125 12.26 5.07 -24.33
CA GLU A 125 10.97 4.40 -24.55
C GLU A 125 9.77 5.29 -24.15
N ALA A 126 10.02 6.43 -23.50
CA ALA A 126 8.97 7.29 -22.96
C ALA A 126 8.01 7.83 -24.03
N ASP A 127 8.55 8.25 -25.18
CA ASP A 127 7.73 8.77 -26.29
C ASP A 127 6.78 7.71 -26.84
N GLU A 128 7.21 6.44 -26.91
CA GLU A 128 6.36 5.34 -27.34
C GLU A 128 5.24 5.08 -26.32
N HIS A 129 5.59 4.95 -25.04
CA HIS A 129 4.64 4.66 -23.98
C HIS A 129 3.59 5.77 -23.82
N PHE A 130 4.02 7.03 -23.70
CA PHE A 130 3.10 8.14 -23.54
C PHE A 130 2.29 8.41 -24.81
N GLY A 131 2.90 8.25 -25.99
CA GLY A 131 2.17 8.31 -27.26
C GLY A 131 1.07 7.25 -27.36
N ARG A 132 1.32 6.03 -26.86
CA ARG A 132 0.31 4.95 -26.80
C ARG A 132 -0.83 5.29 -25.85
N LEU A 133 -0.53 5.74 -24.63
CA LEU A 133 -1.54 6.17 -23.65
C LEU A 133 -2.40 7.30 -24.20
N HIS A 134 -1.77 8.27 -24.87
CA HIS A 134 -2.50 9.35 -25.53
C HIS A 134 -3.48 8.82 -26.58
N ARG A 135 -3.06 7.90 -27.45
CA ARG A 135 -3.95 7.31 -28.48
C ARG A 135 -5.11 6.50 -27.88
N TRP A 136 -4.91 5.89 -26.71
CA TRP A 136 -5.95 5.18 -25.98
C TRP A 136 -6.91 6.09 -25.20
N GLY A 137 -6.69 7.40 -25.21
CA GLY A 137 -7.55 8.37 -24.54
C GLY A 137 -7.18 8.62 -23.07
N TYR A 138 -6.13 8.00 -22.54
CA TYR A 138 -5.61 8.31 -21.22
C TYR A 138 -4.84 9.64 -21.27
N ARG A 139 -5.28 10.60 -20.44
CA ARG A 139 -4.67 11.96 -20.33
C ARG A 139 -4.17 12.24 -18.91
N PHE A 140 -4.19 11.22 -18.07
CA PHE A 140 -3.86 11.31 -16.66
C PHE A 140 -3.04 10.09 -16.24
N VAL A 141 -2.02 10.30 -15.42
CA VAL A 141 -1.14 9.26 -14.91
C VAL A 141 -0.91 9.46 -13.42
N ARG A 142 -1.06 8.38 -12.65
CA ARG A 142 -0.49 8.24 -11.31
C ARG A 142 0.94 7.74 -11.47
N LEU A 143 1.91 8.63 -11.30
CA LEU A 143 3.33 8.31 -11.49
C LEU A 143 3.93 7.93 -10.14
N LEU A 144 4.28 6.65 -10.00
CA LEU A 144 4.89 6.15 -8.78
C LEU A 144 6.33 6.62 -8.68
N VAL A 145 6.73 6.95 -7.46
CA VAL A 145 8.12 7.12 -7.02
C VAL A 145 8.25 6.50 -5.63
N THR A 146 9.30 5.73 -5.35
CA THR A 146 9.53 5.21 -4.00
C THR A 146 10.47 6.14 -3.24
N TRP A 147 10.33 6.23 -1.91
CA TRP A 147 11.29 6.95 -1.06
C TRP A 147 12.72 6.42 -1.24
N GLU A 148 12.89 5.12 -1.37
CA GLU A 148 14.16 4.46 -1.62
C GLU A 148 14.84 4.98 -2.90
N ALA A 149 14.10 5.10 -4.00
CA ALA A 149 14.63 5.65 -5.24
C ALA A 149 15.23 7.04 -5.09
N ILE A 150 14.73 7.85 -4.15
CA ILE A 150 15.20 9.22 -3.90
C ILE A 150 16.34 9.25 -2.89
N GLU A 151 16.35 8.40 -1.87
CA GLU A 151 17.23 8.54 -0.69
C GLU A 151 17.85 7.20 -0.25
N HIS A 152 18.20 6.29 -1.17
CA HIS A 152 18.75 4.96 -0.83
C HIS A 152 20.12 5.02 -0.12
N ALA A 153 20.98 5.97 -0.48
CA ALA A 153 22.37 6.03 -0.01
C ALA A 153 22.52 6.43 1.47
N GLY A 154 21.44 6.85 2.12
CA GLY A 154 21.39 7.21 3.53
C GLY A 154 20.63 8.51 3.81
N PRO A 155 20.39 8.84 5.09
CA PRO A 155 19.65 10.04 5.46
C PRO A 155 20.32 11.32 4.93
N GLY A 156 19.56 12.14 4.20
CA GLY A 156 19.97 13.39 3.57
C GLY A 156 20.80 13.22 2.30
N LYS A 157 20.95 11.99 1.78
CA LYS A 157 21.74 11.70 0.58
C LYS A 157 20.81 11.37 -0.58
N TYR A 158 20.45 12.39 -1.34
CA TYR A 158 19.50 12.28 -2.43
C TYR A 158 20.17 11.81 -3.72
N ASP A 159 19.50 10.96 -4.49
CA ASP A 159 19.92 10.51 -5.81
C ASP A 159 19.57 11.57 -6.87
N GLU A 160 20.51 12.47 -7.14
CA GLU A 160 20.33 13.57 -8.09
C GLU A 160 20.07 13.07 -9.52
N GLU A 161 20.64 11.93 -9.92
CA GLU A 161 20.45 11.35 -11.25
C GLU A 161 19.02 10.84 -11.42
N TYR A 162 18.49 10.15 -10.40
CA TYR A 162 17.10 9.72 -10.38
C TYR A 162 16.14 10.92 -10.43
N LEU A 163 16.41 11.97 -9.65
CA LEU A 163 15.60 13.20 -9.67
C LEU A 163 15.59 13.87 -11.06
N ASP A 164 16.74 13.97 -11.72
CA ASP A 164 16.84 14.47 -13.10
C ASP A 164 16.07 13.61 -14.10
N TYR A 165 16.16 12.29 -13.95
CA TYR A 165 15.42 11.34 -14.78
C TYR A 165 13.90 11.50 -14.63
N VAL A 166 13.37 11.65 -13.41
CA VAL A 166 11.93 11.84 -13.18
C VAL A 166 11.45 13.15 -13.83
N VAL A 167 12.23 14.23 -13.74
CA VAL A 167 11.91 15.50 -14.44
C VAL A 167 11.82 15.28 -15.94
N ALA A 168 12.79 14.58 -16.55
CA ALA A 168 12.79 14.30 -17.98
C ALA A 168 11.58 13.45 -18.40
N LEU A 169 11.24 12.43 -17.59
CA LEU A 169 10.07 11.58 -17.81
C LEU A 169 8.76 12.36 -17.73
N VAL A 170 8.61 13.24 -16.74
CA VAL A 170 7.41 14.08 -16.56
C VAL A 170 7.29 15.11 -17.69
N LYS A 171 8.40 15.69 -18.17
CA LYS A 171 8.40 16.56 -19.35
C LYS A 171 7.90 15.81 -20.58
N LYS A 172 8.37 14.57 -20.80
CA LYS A 172 7.88 13.69 -21.86
C LYS A 172 6.38 13.42 -21.75
N ALA A 173 5.88 13.10 -20.56
CA ALA A 173 4.43 12.96 -20.36
C ALA A 173 3.66 14.24 -20.79
N GLY A 174 4.19 15.42 -20.42
CA GLY A 174 3.62 16.72 -20.78
C GLY A 174 3.64 17.02 -22.28
N GLU A 175 4.71 16.63 -22.99
CA GLU A 175 4.81 16.72 -24.47
C GLU A 175 3.71 15.91 -25.18
N HIS A 176 3.26 14.81 -24.56
CA HIS A 176 2.14 13.98 -25.04
C HIS A 176 0.79 14.37 -24.43
N GLY A 177 0.69 15.54 -23.78
CA GLY A 177 -0.56 16.05 -23.22
C GLY A 177 -1.10 15.21 -22.05
N ILE A 178 -0.21 14.59 -21.27
CA ILE A 178 -0.56 13.78 -20.10
C ILE A 178 -0.24 14.56 -18.81
N ASN A 179 -1.27 14.75 -17.99
CA ASN A 179 -1.13 15.22 -16.62
C ASN A 179 -0.63 14.10 -15.73
N VAL A 180 0.18 14.45 -14.73
CA VAL A 180 0.67 13.53 -13.71
C VAL A 180 0.34 14.05 -12.32
N PHE A 181 0.03 13.14 -11.41
CA PHE A 181 0.32 13.37 -10.00
C PHE A 181 1.38 12.37 -9.54
N ILE A 182 2.21 12.82 -8.60
CA ILE A 182 3.31 12.02 -8.06
C ILE A 182 2.78 11.23 -6.88
N ASP A 183 3.02 9.93 -6.90
CA ASP A 183 2.64 9.00 -5.84
C ASP A 183 3.90 8.48 -5.15
N PRO A 184 4.24 9.01 -3.95
CA PRO A 184 5.17 8.40 -3.01
C PRO A 184 4.70 7.02 -2.57
N HIS A 185 5.11 6.02 -3.35
CA HIS A 185 4.59 4.67 -3.26
C HIS A 185 5.33 3.84 -2.20
N GLN A 186 4.57 2.97 -1.57
CA GLN A 186 5.08 1.87 -0.76
C GLN A 186 4.04 0.75 -0.75
N ASP A 187 4.51 -0.49 -0.72
CA ASP A 187 3.76 -1.63 -0.20
C ASP A 187 4.53 -2.18 0.99
N VAL A 188 3.85 -2.44 2.10
CA VAL A 188 4.47 -3.09 3.27
C VAL A 188 5.79 -2.41 3.69
N TRP A 189 5.82 -1.09 3.72
CA TRP A 189 6.95 -0.25 4.13
C TRP A 189 8.18 -0.27 3.21
N SER A 190 8.77 -1.43 2.88
CA SER A 190 10.08 -1.53 2.22
C SER A 190 10.28 -2.87 1.51
N ARG A 191 11.19 -2.91 0.53
CA ARG A 191 11.68 -4.17 -0.08
C ARG A 191 12.19 -5.15 0.96
N PHE A 192 12.79 -4.63 2.03
CA PHE A 192 13.38 -5.42 3.11
C PHE A 192 12.36 -5.84 4.17
N SER A 193 11.10 -5.45 4.03
CA SER A 193 9.95 -6.03 4.76
C SER A 193 9.00 -6.79 3.83
N GLY A 194 9.43 -7.09 2.60
CA GLY A 194 8.72 -7.92 1.64
C GLY A 194 7.77 -7.17 0.71
N GLY A 195 7.92 -5.85 0.57
CA GLY A 195 7.17 -5.02 -0.39
C GLY A 195 8.06 -4.02 -1.13
N ASP A 196 7.79 -2.72 -1.02
CA ASP A 196 8.55 -1.61 -1.63
C ASP A 196 8.35 -0.29 -0.84
N GLY A 197 9.12 0.75 -1.15
CA GLY A 197 8.88 2.10 -0.61
C GLY A 197 10.08 2.70 0.09
N ALA A 198 10.20 2.51 1.40
CA ALA A 198 11.22 3.10 2.26
C ALA A 198 12.61 2.44 2.08
N PRO A 199 13.70 3.22 2.15
CA PRO A 199 15.06 2.70 2.02
C PRO A 199 15.49 1.86 3.21
N TYR A 200 16.46 0.96 2.96
CA TYR A 200 17.03 0.02 3.93
C TYR A 200 17.44 0.68 5.27
N TRP A 201 18.08 1.84 5.20
CA TRP A 201 18.60 2.53 6.38
C TRP A 201 17.52 2.91 7.39
N THR A 202 16.24 3.01 6.99
CA THR A 202 15.13 3.31 7.91
C THR A 202 14.97 2.23 8.97
N LEU A 203 15.11 0.96 8.56
CA LEU A 203 15.05 -0.20 9.45
C LEU A 203 16.28 -0.23 10.35
N GLU A 204 17.48 -0.04 9.78
CA GLU A 204 18.72 -0.05 10.56
C GLU A 204 18.79 1.07 11.59
N LYS A 205 18.27 2.26 11.27
CA LYS A 205 18.31 3.44 12.13
C LYS A 205 17.44 3.28 13.37
N VAL A 206 16.35 2.50 13.30
CA VAL A 206 15.52 2.18 14.47
C VAL A 206 16.00 0.94 15.24
N GLY A 207 17.10 0.32 14.82
CA GLY A 207 17.74 -0.78 15.55
C GLY A 207 17.43 -2.18 15.04
N PHE A 208 16.76 -2.33 13.89
CA PHE A 208 16.61 -3.63 13.24
C PHE A 208 17.91 -4.11 12.58
N ASP A 209 18.00 -5.43 12.41
CA ASP A 209 18.95 -6.13 11.54
C ASP A 209 18.16 -6.91 10.46
N PRO A 210 17.89 -6.27 9.29
CA PRO A 210 17.01 -6.84 8.27
C PRO A 210 17.51 -8.14 7.63
N LEU A 211 18.80 -8.48 7.78
CA LEU A 211 19.36 -9.75 7.29
C LEU A 211 18.76 -10.96 8.00
N LYS A 212 18.20 -10.76 9.20
CA LYS A 212 17.66 -11.82 10.07
C LYS A 212 16.13 -11.92 9.99
N PHE A 213 15.46 -11.13 9.16
CA PHE A 213 14.00 -11.04 9.16
C PHE A 213 13.30 -12.33 8.74
N SER A 214 13.80 -13.04 7.74
CA SER A 214 13.25 -14.34 7.33
C SER A 214 13.34 -15.37 8.46
N GLU A 215 14.52 -15.57 9.06
CA GLU A 215 14.72 -16.53 10.15
C GLU A 215 13.86 -16.21 11.39
N THR A 216 13.77 -14.91 11.73
CA THR A 216 13.01 -14.44 12.89
C THR A 216 11.51 -14.36 12.65
N GLY A 217 11.07 -14.47 11.39
CA GLY A 217 9.69 -14.22 10.96
C GLY A 217 9.25 -12.76 11.06
N ALA A 218 10.18 -11.82 11.16
CA ALA A 218 9.87 -10.39 11.18
C ALA A 218 9.32 -9.88 9.84
N ALA A 219 9.69 -10.56 8.74
CA ALA A 219 9.10 -10.40 7.42
C ALA A 219 9.31 -11.69 6.59
N ILE A 220 8.45 -11.93 5.61
CA ILE A 220 8.69 -12.88 4.52
C ILE A 220 9.11 -12.10 3.26
N ILE A 221 10.28 -12.44 2.70
CA ILE A 221 10.91 -11.66 1.63
C ILE A 221 11.20 -12.60 0.46
N HIS A 222 10.57 -12.36 -0.70
CA HIS A 222 10.73 -13.23 -1.89
C HIS A 222 12.20 -13.39 -2.32
N ASN A 223 12.99 -12.31 -2.24
CA ASN A 223 14.43 -12.34 -2.56
C ASN A 223 15.23 -13.29 -1.67
N VAL A 224 14.71 -13.64 -0.48
CA VAL A 224 15.36 -14.55 0.48
C VAL A 224 14.76 -15.95 0.41
N GLU A 225 13.43 -16.06 0.39
CA GLU A 225 12.70 -17.34 0.35
C GLU A 225 12.84 -18.07 -0.98
N GLY A 226 12.94 -17.33 -2.09
CA GLY A 226 12.92 -17.89 -3.44
C GLY A 226 11.55 -18.42 -3.88
N ASP A 227 11.55 -19.20 -4.97
CA ASP A 227 10.36 -19.80 -5.55
C ASP A 227 10.17 -21.27 -5.11
N PRO A 228 8.92 -21.76 -5.04
CA PRO A 228 7.67 -21.05 -5.34
C PRO A 228 7.25 -20.08 -4.22
N PHE A 229 7.04 -18.81 -4.55
CA PHE A 229 6.54 -17.83 -3.59
C PHE A 229 5.01 -17.89 -3.48
N PRO A 230 4.43 -18.08 -2.27
CA PRO A 230 3.00 -18.29 -2.15
C PRO A 230 2.16 -17.09 -2.61
N LYS A 231 1.06 -17.35 -3.31
CA LYS A 231 0.15 -16.29 -3.80
C LYS A 231 -0.46 -15.53 -2.62
N MET A 232 -0.58 -14.21 -2.77
CA MET A 232 -1.16 -13.31 -1.77
C MET A 232 -0.54 -13.47 -0.36
N ILE A 233 0.74 -13.86 -0.28
CA ILE A 233 1.47 -13.93 1.00
C ILE A 233 2.02 -12.57 1.42
N TRP A 234 2.39 -11.73 0.47
CA TRP A 234 3.03 -10.43 0.73
C TRP A 234 2.22 -9.50 1.67
N PRO A 235 0.87 -9.39 1.61
CA PRO A 235 0.16 -8.47 2.51
C PRO A 235 0.17 -8.94 3.96
N THR A 236 0.50 -10.21 4.23
CA THR A 236 0.61 -10.70 5.61
C THR A 236 1.72 -9.97 6.38
N ASN A 237 2.73 -9.47 5.69
CA ASN A 237 3.83 -8.72 6.27
C ASN A 237 3.38 -7.43 6.97
N TYR A 238 2.24 -6.82 6.60
CA TYR A 238 1.70 -5.63 7.31
C TYR A 238 1.49 -5.88 8.81
N SER A 239 1.26 -7.14 9.19
CA SER A 239 1.05 -7.55 10.59
C SER A 239 2.29 -8.15 11.26
N LYS A 240 3.36 -8.41 10.49
CA LYS A 240 4.62 -8.95 11.02
C LYS A 240 5.48 -7.84 11.61
N LEU A 241 6.44 -8.25 12.45
CA LEU A 241 7.19 -7.35 13.31
C LEU A 241 7.78 -6.14 12.58
N ALA A 242 8.43 -6.34 11.43
CA ALA A 242 9.15 -5.28 10.73
C ALA A 242 8.22 -4.15 10.29
N ALA A 243 7.29 -4.43 9.39
CA ALA A 243 6.43 -3.39 8.82
C ALA A 243 5.50 -2.78 9.87
N ALA A 244 4.89 -3.60 10.74
CA ALA A 244 4.00 -3.09 11.78
C ALA A 244 4.74 -2.15 12.75
N THR A 245 5.99 -2.46 13.08
CA THR A 245 6.83 -1.56 13.90
C THR A 245 7.09 -0.24 13.17
N MET A 246 7.53 -0.30 11.92
CA MET A 246 7.90 0.91 11.19
C MET A 246 6.73 1.87 11.00
N PHE A 247 5.54 1.37 10.64
CA PHE A 247 4.33 2.20 10.57
C PHE A 247 3.95 2.81 11.93
N THR A 248 4.06 2.01 13.00
CA THR A 248 3.78 2.52 14.36
C THR A 248 4.74 3.64 14.75
N LEU A 249 6.03 3.49 14.45
CA LEU A 249 7.03 4.53 14.72
C LEU A 249 6.82 5.78 13.84
N PHE A 250 6.51 5.59 12.55
CA PHE A 250 6.32 6.68 11.59
C PHE A 250 5.13 7.56 11.96
N PHE A 251 4.02 6.98 12.40
CA PHE A 251 2.80 7.73 12.69
C PHE A 251 2.66 8.11 14.16
N GLY A 252 2.96 7.19 15.08
CA GLY A 252 2.69 7.34 16.51
C GLY A 252 3.90 7.04 17.42
N GLY A 253 5.12 7.12 16.91
CA GLY A 253 6.33 6.80 17.68
C GLY A 253 6.50 7.66 18.93
N ASN A 254 6.10 8.94 18.90
CA ASN A 254 6.15 9.81 20.08
C ASN A 254 5.22 9.33 21.22
N ASP A 255 4.14 8.63 20.87
CA ASP A 255 3.22 8.05 21.84
C ASP A 255 3.66 6.64 22.23
N PHE A 256 3.83 5.74 21.27
CA PHE A 256 4.02 4.33 21.59
C PHE A 256 5.47 3.95 21.88
N ALA A 257 6.44 4.79 21.52
CA ALA A 257 7.86 4.53 21.70
C ALA A 257 8.67 5.83 21.99
N PRO A 258 8.29 6.65 22.99
CA PRO A 258 8.85 7.99 23.21
C PRO A 258 10.37 8.00 23.46
N ASP A 259 10.90 6.91 24.03
CA ASP A 259 12.33 6.74 24.33
C ASP A 259 13.14 6.24 23.14
N THR A 260 12.48 5.87 22.03
CA THR A 260 13.16 5.45 20.81
C THR A 260 13.64 6.68 20.05
N ARG A 261 14.95 6.89 20.10
CA ARG A 261 15.61 8.02 19.44
C ARG A 261 16.56 7.54 18.35
N VAL A 262 16.61 8.31 17.28
CA VAL A 262 17.59 8.18 16.20
C VAL A 262 18.38 9.47 16.16
N ASP A 263 19.67 9.36 16.45
CA ASP A 263 20.53 10.51 16.72
C ASP A 263 19.92 11.38 17.85
N SER A 264 19.57 12.64 17.61
CA SER A 264 18.96 13.53 18.61
C SER A 264 17.43 13.59 18.58
N LEU A 265 16.79 12.90 17.63
CA LEU A 265 15.35 13.03 17.36
C LEU A 265 14.59 11.80 17.85
N SER A 266 13.29 11.96 18.10
CA SER A 266 12.43 10.78 18.21
C SER A 266 12.38 10.04 16.87
N ALA A 267 12.13 8.73 16.92
CA ALA A 267 12.00 7.92 15.70
C ALA A 267 10.93 8.48 14.75
N GLN A 268 9.80 8.95 15.28
CA GLN A 268 8.73 9.57 14.50
C GLN A 268 9.23 10.82 13.74
N GLU A 269 9.86 11.76 14.46
CA GLU A 269 10.35 13.00 13.85
C GLU A 269 11.43 12.71 12.82
N PHE A 270 12.35 11.80 13.12
CA PHE A 270 13.40 11.39 12.20
C PHE A 270 12.80 10.82 10.90
N LEU A 271 11.92 9.83 10.99
CA LEU A 271 11.35 9.17 9.81
C LEU A 271 10.48 10.12 8.99
N GLN A 272 9.55 10.85 9.62
CA GLN A 272 8.68 11.79 8.91
C GLN A 272 9.47 12.92 8.25
N ARG A 273 10.47 13.47 8.94
CA ARG A 273 11.28 14.56 8.38
C ARG A 273 12.03 14.11 7.13
N HIS A 274 12.72 12.97 7.18
CA HIS A 274 13.47 12.49 6.02
C HIS A 274 12.55 12.11 4.86
N TYR A 275 11.45 11.40 5.12
CA TYR A 275 10.44 11.10 4.10
C TYR A 275 9.91 12.37 3.42
N VAL A 276 9.43 13.35 4.19
CA VAL A 276 8.88 14.60 3.65
C VAL A 276 9.96 15.37 2.89
N GLN A 277 11.19 15.45 3.40
CA GLN A 277 12.27 16.17 2.73
C GLN A 277 12.69 15.51 1.41
N ALA A 278 12.72 14.18 1.34
CA ALA A 278 12.97 13.46 0.09
C ALA A 278 11.94 13.83 -0.98
N ILE A 279 10.65 13.85 -0.63
CA ILE A 279 9.62 14.25 -1.60
C ILE A 279 9.69 15.74 -1.93
N VAL A 280 10.06 16.60 -0.97
CA VAL A 280 10.32 18.03 -1.23
C VAL A 280 11.44 18.23 -2.24
N GLN A 281 12.52 17.42 -2.22
CA GLN A 281 13.56 17.50 -3.26
C GLN A 281 12.95 17.29 -4.65
N LEU A 282 12.16 16.23 -4.83
CA LEU A 282 11.49 15.96 -6.09
C LEU A 282 10.53 17.10 -6.48
N ALA A 283 9.75 17.60 -5.52
CA ALA A 283 8.83 18.71 -5.73
C ALA A 283 9.58 19.97 -6.23
N GLN A 284 10.72 20.31 -5.63
CA GLN A 284 11.54 21.44 -6.08
C GLN A 284 11.99 21.29 -7.54
N ARG A 285 12.35 20.07 -7.97
CA ARG A 285 12.74 19.80 -9.36
C ARG A 285 11.57 19.85 -10.35
N LEU A 286 10.38 19.47 -9.91
CA LEU A 286 9.16 19.46 -10.73
C LEU A 286 8.45 20.82 -10.79
N LYS A 287 8.84 21.78 -9.96
CA LYS A 287 8.26 23.12 -9.91
C LYS A 287 8.27 23.78 -11.29
N GLY A 288 7.13 24.35 -11.67
CA GLY A 288 6.94 25.02 -12.95
C GLY A 288 6.58 24.10 -14.12
N LEU A 289 6.60 22.77 -13.95
CA LEU A 289 6.06 21.85 -14.96
C LEU A 289 4.52 21.89 -14.91
N PRO A 290 3.85 22.36 -15.97
CA PRO A 290 2.42 22.67 -15.91
C PRO A 290 1.52 21.43 -15.92
N ASN A 291 2.07 20.26 -16.27
CA ASN A 291 1.37 18.98 -16.29
C ASN A 291 1.49 18.22 -14.96
N VAL A 292 2.18 18.76 -13.96
CA VAL A 292 2.19 18.21 -12.59
C VAL A 292 1.04 18.85 -11.82
N ILE A 293 0.05 18.04 -11.43
CA ILE A 293 -1.16 18.55 -10.76
C ILE A 293 -1.08 18.49 -9.24
N GLY A 294 -0.20 17.64 -8.70
CA GLY A 294 -0.12 17.43 -7.27
C GLY A 294 0.68 16.21 -6.84
N PHE A 295 0.63 15.94 -5.55
CA PHE A 295 1.36 14.89 -4.86
C PHE A 295 0.42 14.10 -3.95
N ASP A 296 0.57 12.79 -3.93
CA ASP A 296 0.01 11.95 -2.86
C ASP A 296 0.86 12.06 -1.59
N THR A 297 0.21 11.96 -0.44
CA THR A 297 0.89 11.96 0.85
C THR A 297 1.69 10.68 1.06
N LEU A 298 1.06 9.52 0.84
CA LEU A 298 1.65 8.18 0.99
C LEU A 298 0.63 7.15 0.45
N ASN A 299 1.05 6.27 -0.46
CA ASN A 299 0.21 5.16 -0.93
C ASN A 299 -0.23 4.26 0.24
N GLU A 300 -1.52 3.93 0.33
CA GLU A 300 -2.12 2.98 1.27
C GLU A 300 -1.47 2.98 2.67
N PRO A 301 -1.60 4.08 3.44
CA PRO A 301 -0.97 4.18 4.74
C PRO A 301 -1.44 3.05 5.66
N SER A 302 -0.57 2.57 6.55
CA SER A 302 -0.93 1.56 7.54
C SER A 302 -0.77 2.11 8.95
N ALA A 303 -1.67 1.69 9.83
CA ALA A 303 -1.63 2.02 11.26
C ALA A 303 -0.55 1.23 12.01
N GLY A 304 0.05 0.21 11.40
CA GLY A 304 0.93 -0.73 12.11
C GLY A 304 0.18 -1.38 13.27
N TYR A 305 0.66 -1.17 14.50
CA TYR A 305 -0.01 -1.64 15.72
C TYR A 305 -1.00 -0.64 16.31
N ILE A 306 -1.03 0.62 15.86
CA ILE A 306 -1.88 1.67 16.42
C ILE A 306 -3.35 1.25 16.33
N GLY A 307 -4.04 1.24 17.46
CA GLY A 307 -5.44 0.78 17.57
C GLY A 307 -5.62 -0.74 17.66
N ASN A 308 -4.55 -1.54 17.64
CA ASN A 308 -4.66 -2.99 17.82
C ASN A 308 -5.00 -3.32 19.28
N SER A 309 -6.22 -3.86 19.49
CA SER A 309 -6.75 -4.21 20.80
C SER A 309 -6.41 -5.62 21.28
N ASN A 310 -5.80 -6.45 20.43
CA ASN A 310 -5.39 -7.80 20.80
C ASN A 310 -4.12 -8.22 20.05
N LEU A 311 -2.98 -8.11 20.74
CA LEU A 311 -1.67 -8.53 20.20
C LEU A 311 -1.52 -10.06 20.09
N GLU A 312 -2.46 -10.84 20.61
CA GLU A 312 -2.53 -12.30 20.46
C GLU A 312 -3.47 -12.73 19.33
N ALA A 313 -4.12 -11.79 18.63
CA ALA A 313 -4.92 -12.06 17.45
C ALA A 313 -4.18 -11.69 16.17
N PHE A 314 -4.44 -12.42 15.09
CA PHE A 314 -3.88 -12.09 13.78
C PHE A 314 -4.46 -10.79 13.22
N GLY A 315 -3.71 -10.18 12.29
CA GLY A 315 -4.19 -9.08 11.47
C GLY A 315 -5.24 -9.51 10.44
N ILE A 316 -5.48 -8.62 9.47
CA ILE A 316 -6.56 -8.76 8.47
C ILE A 316 -6.41 -10.00 7.58
N LEU A 317 -5.18 -10.35 7.18
CA LEU A 317 -4.89 -11.46 6.27
C LEU A 317 -3.98 -12.48 6.95
N VAL A 318 -4.38 -13.75 6.91
CA VAL A 318 -3.65 -14.88 7.52
C VAL A 318 -3.40 -15.94 6.46
N ASN A 319 -2.13 -16.16 6.13
CA ASN A 319 -1.67 -17.14 5.15
C ASN A 319 -0.19 -17.45 5.40
N GLY A 320 0.24 -18.69 5.13
CA GLY A 320 1.58 -19.19 5.44
C GLY A 320 1.91 -19.17 6.93
N ILE A 321 3.21 -19.14 7.26
CA ILE A 321 3.69 -19.07 8.65
C ILE A 321 3.31 -17.71 9.24
N MET A 322 2.43 -17.71 10.24
CA MET A 322 1.85 -16.49 10.79
C MET A 322 2.01 -16.43 12.31
N PRO A 323 2.99 -15.64 12.82
CA PRO A 323 2.98 -15.24 14.20
C PRO A 323 1.86 -14.22 14.46
N THR A 324 1.26 -14.25 15.64
CA THR A 324 0.53 -13.09 16.18
C THR A 324 1.50 -11.92 16.40
N PRO A 325 1.03 -10.67 16.51
CA PRO A 325 1.89 -9.53 16.85
C PRO A 325 2.82 -9.80 18.04
N PHE A 326 2.29 -10.38 19.12
CA PHE A 326 3.07 -10.73 20.30
C PHE A 326 4.09 -11.84 20.02
N GLN A 327 3.69 -12.93 19.35
CA GLN A 327 4.63 -13.98 18.95
C GLN A 327 5.75 -13.43 18.05
N GLY A 328 5.43 -12.47 17.17
CA GLY A 328 6.41 -11.80 16.32
C GLY A 328 7.40 -10.96 17.11
N MET A 329 6.94 -10.21 18.12
CA MET A 329 7.82 -9.47 19.05
C MET A 329 8.74 -10.41 19.82
N VAL A 330 8.20 -11.51 20.34
CA VAL A 330 8.96 -12.52 21.11
C VAL A 330 9.99 -13.23 20.22
N ALA A 331 9.59 -13.65 19.01
CA ALA A 331 10.49 -14.25 18.04
C ALA A 331 11.61 -13.28 17.66
N GLY A 332 11.28 -12.02 17.37
CA GLY A 332 12.27 -10.98 17.07
C GLY A 332 13.23 -10.67 18.22
N ALA A 333 12.85 -10.97 19.46
CA ALA A 333 13.71 -10.84 20.64
C ALA A 333 14.62 -12.05 20.91
N GLY A 334 14.71 -13.00 19.96
CA GLY A 334 15.66 -14.12 20.04
C GLY A 334 15.07 -15.41 20.62
N HIS A 335 13.74 -15.50 20.73
CA HIS A 335 13.09 -16.73 21.19
C HIS A 335 12.66 -17.59 20.02
N ALA A 336 12.74 -18.91 20.20
CA ALA A 336 12.06 -19.86 19.34
C ALA A 336 10.59 -19.94 19.76
N VAL A 337 9.65 -19.72 18.83
CA VAL A 337 8.21 -19.63 19.13
C VAL A 337 7.44 -20.63 18.27
N GLU A 338 6.52 -21.39 18.85
CA GLU A 338 5.61 -22.25 18.07
C GLU A 338 4.49 -21.38 17.47
N VAL A 339 4.33 -21.41 16.15
CA VAL A 339 3.34 -20.62 15.41
C VAL A 339 2.56 -21.50 14.43
N GLY A 340 1.37 -21.07 14.04
CA GLY A 340 0.57 -21.75 13.02
C GLY A 340 1.05 -21.43 11.60
N GLU A 341 0.99 -22.43 10.74
CA GLU A 341 1.03 -22.25 9.28
C GLU A 341 -0.40 -22.36 8.75
N TYR A 342 -0.81 -21.39 7.93
CA TYR A 342 -2.19 -21.24 7.46
C TYR A 342 -2.28 -21.30 5.94
N GLU A 343 -3.45 -21.69 5.44
CA GLU A 343 -3.83 -21.53 4.04
C GLU A 343 -5.20 -20.87 3.93
N PHE A 344 -5.50 -20.34 2.74
CA PHE A 344 -6.86 -19.90 2.43
C PHE A 344 -7.80 -21.10 2.34
N ALA A 345 -8.88 -21.08 3.13
CA ALA A 345 -10.00 -21.99 2.97
C ALA A 345 -11.32 -21.22 2.85
N VAL A 346 -12.35 -21.91 2.35
CA VAL A 346 -13.68 -21.31 2.06
C VAL A 346 -14.33 -20.70 3.31
N THR A 347 -14.04 -21.26 4.49
CA THR A 347 -14.58 -20.79 5.79
C THR A 347 -13.68 -19.78 6.48
N GLY A 348 -12.60 -19.31 5.84
CA GLY A 348 -11.56 -18.48 6.45
C GLY A 348 -10.21 -19.21 6.54
N PRO A 349 -9.19 -18.58 7.14
CA PRO A 349 -7.86 -19.18 7.29
C PRO A 349 -7.94 -20.52 8.02
N ARG A 350 -7.31 -21.56 7.46
CA ARG A 350 -7.22 -22.89 8.06
C ARG A 350 -5.79 -23.14 8.53
N GLU A 351 -5.60 -23.38 9.83
CA GLU A 351 -4.32 -23.85 10.35
C GLU A 351 -4.05 -25.25 9.80
N VAL A 352 -2.93 -25.41 9.10
CA VAL A 352 -2.53 -26.65 8.44
C VAL A 352 -1.62 -27.47 9.34
N ARG A 353 -0.72 -26.80 10.06
CA ARG A 353 0.18 -27.37 11.07
C ARG A 353 0.76 -26.27 11.95
N ARG A 354 1.52 -26.67 12.97
CA ARG A 354 2.39 -25.79 13.74
C ARG A 354 3.84 -25.99 13.38
N VAL A 355 4.60 -24.91 13.42
CA VAL A 355 6.03 -24.87 13.10
C VAL A 355 6.78 -24.07 14.16
N GLN A 356 8.05 -24.40 14.36
CA GLN A 356 8.96 -23.62 15.19
C GLN A 356 9.51 -22.45 14.37
N LEU A 357 9.13 -21.23 14.74
CA LEU A 357 9.71 -20.00 14.21
C LEU A 357 10.97 -19.62 14.98
N ASN A 358 11.98 -19.06 14.29
CA ASN A 358 13.27 -18.66 14.84
C ASN A 358 13.99 -19.75 15.68
N PRO A 359 14.15 -20.98 15.16
CA PRO A 359 14.85 -22.06 15.89
C PRO A 359 16.30 -21.69 16.23
N SER A 360 16.93 -20.85 15.41
CA SER A 360 18.30 -20.36 15.60
C SER A 360 18.42 -19.26 16.67
N ARG A 361 17.30 -18.80 17.25
CA ARG A 361 17.27 -17.78 18.32
C ARG A 361 17.97 -16.48 17.93
N LEU A 362 17.85 -16.09 16.67
CA LEU A 362 18.42 -14.84 16.17
C LEU A 362 17.59 -13.64 16.64
N LEU A 363 18.24 -12.50 16.81
CA LEU A 363 17.55 -11.24 17.06
C LEU A 363 17.15 -10.61 15.73
N ALA A 364 15.89 -10.19 15.58
CA ALA A 364 15.49 -9.31 14.48
C ALA A 364 16.12 -7.91 14.65
N TRP A 365 16.57 -7.61 15.87
CA TRP A 365 17.24 -6.39 16.27
C TRP A 365 18.76 -6.53 16.21
N LYS A 366 19.48 -5.40 16.14
CA LYS A 366 20.96 -5.38 16.15
C LYS A 366 21.54 -6.03 17.40
N ASP A 367 20.90 -5.79 18.55
CA ASP A 367 21.26 -6.37 19.84
C ASP A 367 20.01 -6.51 20.72
N ALA A 368 20.14 -7.23 21.84
CA ALA A 368 19.03 -7.49 22.75
C ALA A 368 18.47 -6.20 23.38
N GLY A 369 19.30 -5.16 23.46
CA GLY A 369 18.92 -3.82 23.90
C GLY A 369 18.25 -3.00 22.81
N SER A 370 18.05 -3.48 21.59
CA SER A 370 17.39 -2.71 20.52
C SER A 370 15.89 -3.02 20.38
N ASP A 371 15.34 -3.92 21.20
CA ASP A 371 13.92 -4.26 21.23
C ASP A 371 13.07 -3.12 21.79
N ILE A 372 12.44 -2.38 20.86
CA ILE A 372 11.64 -1.19 21.16
C ILE A 372 10.42 -1.54 22.03
N TRP A 373 9.71 -2.62 21.71
CA TRP A 373 8.42 -2.92 22.35
C TRP A 373 8.58 -3.48 23.76
N ARG A 374 9.69 -4.18 24.01
CA ARG A 374 10.05 -4.57 25.39
C ARG A 374 10.49 -3.38 26.22
N LYS A 375 11.32 -2.49 25.65
CA LYS A 375 11.73 -1.23 26.33
C LYS A 375 10.55 -0.34 26.68
N ALA A 376 9.58 -0.24 25.78
CA ALA A 376 8.36 0.53 25.98
C ALA A 376 7.41 -0.10 27.02
N GLY A 377 7.72 -1.31 27.50
CA GLY A 377 6.96 -2.01 28.53
C GLY A 377 5.62 -2.57 28.04
N GLY A 378 5.47 -2.81 26.73
CA GLY A 378 4.31 -3.50 26.18
C GLY A 378 4.31 -4.99 26.56
N TRP A 379 5.50 -5.59 26.61
CA TRP A 379 5.71 -6.98 27.01
C TRP A 379 7.03 -7.14 27.78
N GLY A 380 7.22 -8.27 28.45
CA GLY A 380 8.41 -8.56 29.25
C GLY A 380 8.49 -10.04 29.63
N TYR A 381 9.15 -10.32 30.76
CA TYR A 381 9.29 -11.67 31.29
C TYR A 381 8.59 -11.80 32.63
N ASP A 382 7.99 -12.95 32.88
CA ASP A 382 7.47 -13.31 34.20
C ASP A 382 8.59 -13.80 35.14
N ALA A 383 8.22 -14.24 36.35
CA ALA A 383 9.17 -14.74 37.34
C ALA A 383 9.88 -16.05 36.92
N ALA A 384 9.32 -16.79 35.96
CA ALA A 384 9.90 -17.99 35.37
C ALA A 384 10.71 -17.69 34.09
N ASN A 385 10.97 -16.41 33.83
CA ASN A 385 11.67 -15.91 32.65
C ASN A 385 10.97 -16.29 31.33
N GLN A 386 9.64 -16.45 31.35
CA GLN A 386 8.82 -16.68 30.16
C GLN A 386 8.30 -15.36 29.59
N PRO A 387 8.28 -15.18 28.26
CA PRO A 387 7.70 -14.00 27.62
C PRO A 387 6.21 -13.85 27.95
N VAL A 388 5.80 -12.67 28.42
CA VAL A 388 4.39 -12.33 28.71
C VAL A 388 4.03 -10.92 28.25
N LEU A 389 2.78 -10.73 27.82
CA LEU A 389 2.22 -9.41 27.58
C LEU A 389 2.01 -8.68 28.92
N LEU A 390 2.60 -7.50 29.06
CA LEU A 390 2.42 -6.66 30.25
C LEU A 390 1.25 -5.69 30.06
N LYS A 391 1.02 -5.24 28.83
CA LYS A 391 -0.05 -4.30 28.46
C LYS A 391 -0.71 -4.76 27.16
N PRO A 392 -1.74 -5.63 27.22
CA PRO A 392 -2.43 -6.12 26.02
C PRO A 392 -3.07 -5.02 25.16
N ASP A 393 -3.47 -3.90 25.77
CA ASP A 393 -4.09 -2.74 25.14
C ASP A 393 -3.10 -1.59 24.87
N TYR A 394 -1.80 -1.86 24.87
CA TYR A 394 -0.73 -0.86 24.78
C TYR A 394 -0.91 0.14 23.62
N PHE A 395 -1.46 -0.31 22.49
CA PHE A 395 -1.65 0.50 21.30
C PHE A 395 -3.04 1.10 21.13
N VAL A 396 -3.96 0.86 22.08
CA VAL A 396 -5.36 1.30 22.00
C VAL A 396 -5.56 2.65 22.67
N ASN A 397 -4.88 2.89 23.79
CA ASN A 397 -5.16 4.02 24.68
C ASN A 397 -3.96 4.94 24.82
N ARG A 398 -4.21 6.26 24.70
CA ARG A 398 -3.21 7.28 25.00
C ARG A 398 -3.84 8.46 25.74
N ASN A 399 -3.16 8.94 26.78
CA ASN A 399 -3.63 10.05 27.62
C ASN A 399 -5.08 9.88 28.13
N GLY A 400 -5.46 8.64 28.48
CA GLY A 400 -6.79 8.33 29.02
C GLY A 400 -7.92 8.20 28.00
N ARG A 401 -7.64 8.20 26.69
CA ARG A 401 -8.64 7.97 25.64
C ARG A 401 -8.19 6.94 24.61
N ALA A 402 -9.16 6.30 23.97
CA ALA A 402 -8.90 5.48 22.79
C ALA A 402 -8.37 6.36 21.65
N VAL A 403 -7.39 5.84 20.92
CA VAL A 403 -6.81 6.51 19.75
C VAL A 403 -7.65 6.25 18.51
N ASN A 404 -7.69 7.23 17.61
CA ASN A 404 -8.22 7.12 16.27
C ASN A 404 -7.06 7.36 15.30
N PHE A 405 -6.64 6.33 14.55
CA PHE A 405 -5.48 6.44 13.66
C PHE A 405 -5.59 7.61 12.68
N SER A 406 -6.73 7.75 12.02
CA SER A 406 -6.96 8.76 11.01
C SER A 406 -6.86 10.18 11.60
N GLU A 407 -7.55 10.42 12.71
CA GLU A 407 -7.63 11.75 13.33
C GLU A 407 -6.36 12.13 14.12
N ASP A 408 -5.81 11.19 14.87
CA ASP A 408 -4.74 11.47 15.84
C ASP A 408 -3.35 11.42 15.21
N TYR A 409 -3.17 10.64 14.13
CA TYR A 409 -1.83 10.36 13.59
C TYR A 409 -1.70 10.62 12.09
N PHE A 410 -2.65 10.18 11.27
CA PHE A 410 -2.59 10.45 9.83
C PHE A 410 -2.85 11.92 9.52
N LYS A 411 -3.88 12.54 10.11
CA LYS A 411 -4.20 13.96 9.88
C LYS A 411 -3.02 14.91 10.17
N PRO A 412 -2.33 14.85 11.32
CA PRO A 412 -1.16 15.71 11.56
C PRO A 412 -0.04 15.48 10.54
N PHE A 413 0.19 14.23 10.14
CA PHE A 413 1.16 13.92 9.09
C PHE A 413 0.76 14.53 7.73
N ALA A 414 -0.49 14.36 7.30
CA ALA A 414 -1.01 14.91 6.05
C ALA A 414 -0.90 16.44 6.00
N LEU A 415 -1.22 17.13 7.11
CA LEU A 415 -1.08 18.59 7.21
C LEU A 415 0.38 19.05 7.16
N ARG A 416 1.29 18.33 7.85
CA ARG A 416 2.73 18.58 7.78
C ARG A 416 3.25 18.41 6.36
N TYR A 417 2.85 17.32 5.69
CA TYR A 417 3.22 17.03 4.32
C TYR A 417 2.73 18.13 3.37
N GLN A 418 1.44 18.48 3.46
CA GLN A 418 0.83 19.57 2.68
C GLN A 418 1.61 20.87 2.85
N GLN A 419 1.90 21.26 4.10
CA GLN A 419 2.65 22.50 4.37
C GLN A 419 4.03 22.50 3.69
N ALA A 420 4.74 21.37 3.72
CA ALA A 420 6.05 21.25 3.11
C ALA A 420 6.00 21.32 1.56
N ILE A 421 5.04 20.66 0.93
CA ILE A 421 4.85 20.71 -0.52
C ILE A 421 4.36 22.09 -0.96
N HIS A 422 3.41 22.70 -0.24
CA HIS A 422 2.90 24.04 -0.56
C HIS A 422 3.90 25.16 -0.30
N ALA A 423 4.92 24.93 0.54
CA ALA A 423 6.07 25.83 0.65
C ALA A 423 6.90 25.87 -0.65
N VAL A 424 6.86 24.80 -1.46
CA VAL A 424 7.48 24.77 -2.79
C VAL A 424 6.54 25.40 -3.82
N ASP A 425 5.30 24.92 -3.90
CA ASP A 425 4.24 25.47 -4.76
C ASP A 425 2.85 25.20 -4.19
N SER A 426 2.15 26.26 -3.78
CA SER A 426 0.82 26.18 -3.16
C SER A 426 -0.32 25.92 -4.15
N SER A 427 -0.04 25.85 -5.45
CA SER A 427 -1.05 25.54 -6.46
C SER A 427 -1.38 24.05 -6.55
N TRP A 428 -0.45 23.19 -6.12
CA TRP A 428 -0.56 21.74 -6.21
C TRP A 428 -1.63 21.14 -5.30
N LEU A 429 -2.30 20.11 -5.83
CA LEU A 429 -3.24 19.30 -5.09
C LEU A 429 -2.51 18.30 -4.19
N ILE A 430 -3.08 18.01 -3.02
CA ILE A 430 -2.59 17.00 -2.07
C ILE A 430 -3.59 15.84 -2.04
N PHE A 431 -3.18 14.72 -2.61
CA PHE A 431 -3.97 13.49 -2.64
C PHE A 431 -3.77 12.76 -1.30
N ASN A 432 -4.86 12.34 -0.70
CA ASN A 432 -4.86 11.63 0.58
C ASN A 432 -5.61 10.32 0.45
N GLU A 433 -4.97 9.25 0.92
CA GLU A 433 -5.55 7.92 1.00
C GLU A 433 -5.90 7.58 2.46
N ALA A 434 -6.99 6.85 2.66
CA ALA A 434 -7.29 6.28 3.97
C ALA A 434 -6.46 5.01 4.18
N ALA A 435 -6.09 4.74 5.44
CA ALA A 435 -5.56 3.43 5.78
C ALA A 435 -6.62 2.36 5.57
N LEU A 436 -6.17 1.12 5.36
CA LEU A 436 -7.07 -0.01 5.18
C LEU A 436 -8.06 -0.12 6.35
N PHE A 437 -9.36 -0.16 6.02
CA PHE A 437 -10.48 -0.21 6.98
C PHE A 437 -10.62 1.00 7.90
N THR A 438 -9.98 2.14 7.59
CA THR A 438 -10.24 3.42 8.26
C THR A 438 -10.95 4.39 7.31
N GLU A 439 -11.56 5.42 7.88
CA GLU A 439 -12.06 6.56 7.12
C GLU A 439 -10.95 7.61 6.98
N LEU A 440 -11.04 8.47 5.96
CA LEU A 440 -10.20 9.67 5.95
C LEU A 440 -10.56 10.55 7.16
N PRO A 441 -9.59 11.26 7.75
CA PRO A 441 -9.89 12.17 8.84
C PRO A 441 -10.72 13.36 8.38
N ARG A 442 -11.40 14.00 9.33
CA ARG A 442 -12.18 15.20 9.08
C ARG A 442 -11.27 16.41 9.03
N PHE A 443 -11.12 16.97 7.83
CA PHE A 443 -10.46 18.25 7.63
C PHE A 443 -11.48 19.39 7.69
N SER A 444 -11.11 20.51 8.31
CA SER A 444 -11.85 21.76 8.17
C SER A 444 -11.78 22.28 6.74
N ALA A 445 -12.67 23.19 6.36
CA ALA A 445 -12.67 23.79 5.02
C ALA A 445 -11.37 24.55 4.68
N GLU A 446 -10.64 25.01 5.69
CA GLU A 446 -9.33 25.64 5.52
C GLU A 446 -8.23 24.60 5.32
N GLU A 447 -8.19 23.57 6.16
CA GLU A 447 -7.23 22.47 6.08
C GLU A 447 -7.35 21.72 4.74
N SER A 448 -8.58 21.47 4.29
CA SER A 448 -8.87 20.69 3.09
C SER A 448 -8.70 21.46 1.77
N ARG A 449 -8.23 22.71 1.82
CA ARG A 449 -7.97 23.47 0.59
C ARG A 449 -6.92 22.73 -0.24
N LYS A 450 -7.28 22.42 -1.50
CA LYS A 450 -6.45 21.65 -2.44
C LYS A 450 -6.23 20.18 -2.03
N MET A 451 -6.96 19.66 -1.05
CA MET A 451 -6.93 18.22 -0.77
C MET A 451 -7.89 17.46 -1.68
N VAL A 452 -7.51 16.23 -2.02
CA VAL A 452 -8.29 15.30 -2.82
C VAL A 452 -8.34 13.96 -2.09
N ASN A 453 -9.53 13.37 -1.97
CA ASN A 453 -9.67 11.97 -1.54
C ASN A 453 -9.24 11.05 -2.70
N ALA A 454 -8.16 10.29 -2.48
CA ALA A 454 -7.56 9.38 -3.44
C ALA A 454 -7.78 7.89 -3.09
N GLY A 455 -8.73 7.58 -2.20
CA GLY A 455 -8.89 6.24 -1.66
C GLY A 455 -9.16 5.15 -2.72
N HIS A 456 -8.42 4.05 -2.63
CA HIS A 456 -8.55 2.92 -3.56
C HIS A 456 -9.83 2.11 -3.37
N TRP A 457 -10.32 1.52 -4.47
CA TRP A 457 -11.41 0.56 -4.44
C TRP A 457 -11.01 -0.72 -5.18
N TYR A 458 -11.12 -1.85 -4.49
CA TYR A 458 -10.87 -3.18 -5.03
C TYR A 458 -12.03 -4.12 -4.68
N ASP A 459 -12.46 -4.94 -5.63
CA ASP A 459 -13.29 -6.11 -5.32
C ASP A 459 -12.40 -7.19 -4.67
N ALA A 460 -12.59 -7.44 -3.38
CA ALA A 460 -11.73 -8.33 -2.60
C ALA A 460 -11.70 -9.77 -3.14
N ILE A 461 -12.82 -10.28 -3.67
CA ILE A 461 -12.84 -11.64 -4.23
C ILE A 461 -11.99 -11.71 -5.49
N THR A 462 -12.17 -10.76 -6.42
CA THR A 462 -11.32 -10.66 -7.61
C THR A 462 -9.86 -10.42 -7.23
N LEU A 463 -9.59 -9.59 -6.22
CA LEU A 463 -8.22 -9.29 -5.77
C LEU A 463 -7.51 -10.54 -5.26
N LEU A 464 -8.19 -11.37 -4.46
CA LEU A 464 -7.65 -12.59 -3.87
C LEU A 464 -7.51 -13.73 -4.89
N THR A 465 -8.55 -13.94 -5.71
CA THR A 465 -8.62 -15.07 -6.65
C THR A 465 -7.99 -14.78 -8.01
N LYS A 466 -7.77 -13.49 -8.33
CA LYS A 466 -7.40 -13.00 -9.67
C LYS A 466 -8.43 -13.37 -10.75
N SER A 467 -9.67 -13.64 -10.36
CA SER A 467 -10.77 -14.02 -11.25
C SER A 467 -12.05 -13.31 -10.83
N TYR A 468 -12.72 -12.66 -11.78
CA TYR A 468 -13.97 -11.97 -11.52
C TYR A 468 -15.16 -12.92 -11.68
N SER A 469 -16.12 -12.85 -10.75
CA SER A 469 -17.43 -13.49 -10.90
C SER A 469 -18.54 -12.46 -10.90
N SER A 470 -19.40 -12.54 -11.90
CA SER A 470 -20.60 -11.70 -11.97
C SER A 470 -21.75 -12.23 -11.10
N TRP A 471 -21.59 -13.38 -10.44
CA TRP A 471 -22.64 -14.06 -9.68
C TRP A 471 -22.29 -14.30 -8.21
N VAL A 472 -21.01 -14.35 -7.86
CA VAL A 472 -20.55 -14.57 -6.50
C VAL A 472 -19.56 -13.48 -6.12
N GLY A 473 -19.85 -12.77 -5.04
CA GLY A 473 -18.97 -11.75 -4.48
C GLY A 473 -19.09 -11.69 -2.97
N ALA A 474 -18.38 -10.74 -2.36
CA ALA A 474 -18.55 -10.40 -0.96
C ALA A 474 -18.53 -8.89 -0.80
N ASP A 475 -19.41 -8.35 0.03
CA ASP A 475 -19.32 -6.95 0.43
C ASP A 475 -18.30 -6.84 1.56
N VAL A 476 -17.17 -6.20 1.28
CA VAL A 476 -16.04 -6.07 2.22
C VAL A 476 -16.39 -5.25 3.47
N ARG A 477 -17.37 -4.35 3.39
CA ARG A 477 -17.80 -3.50 4.52
C ARG A 477 -18.65 -4.31 5.48
N THR A 478 -19.59 -5.08 4.96
CA THR A 478 -20.55 -5.86 5.77
C THR A 478 -20.09 -7.30 6.04
N ARG A 479 -19.05 -7.77 5.33
CA ARG A 479 -18.56 -9.15 5.30
C ARG A 479 -19.63 -10.17 4.87
N LYS A 480 -20.65 -9.72 4.13
CA LYS A 480 -21.76 -10.58 3.67
C LYS A 480 -21.49 -11.11 2.26
N PRO A 481 -21.84 -12.37 1.97
CA PRO A 481 -21.79 -12.88 0.61
C PRO A 481 -22.81 -12.15 -0.26
N LEU A 482 -22.44 -11.90 -1.51
CA LEU A 482 -23.27 -11.30 -2.55
C LEU A 482 -23.57 -12.36 -3.60
N LEU A 483 -24.85 -12.57 -3.89
CA LEU A 483 -25.31 -13.53 -4.89
C LEU A 483 -26.08 -12.80 -6.00
N GLY A 484 -25.64 -13.00 -7.24
CA GLY A 484 -26.25 -12.44 -8.44
C GLY A 484 -25.73 -11.07 -8.84
N ARG A 485 -25.80 -10.80 -10.15
CA ARG A 485 -25.29 -9.58 -10.81
C ARG A 485 -25.81 -8.29 -10.18
N THR A 486 -27.10 -8.24 -9.85
CA THR A 486 -27.74 -7.04 -9.30
C THR A 486 -27.21 -6.73 -7.90
N ALA A 487 -27.04 -7.74 -7.04
CA ALA A 487 -26.51 -7.54 -5.69
C ALA A 487 -25.05 -7.06 -5.74
N ILE A 488 -24.24 -7.65 -6.62
CA ILE A 488 -22.84 -7.25 -6.80
C ILE A 488 -22.74 -5.81 -7.33
N ARG A 489 -23.49 -5.47 -8.38
CA ARG A 489 -23.52 -4.10 -8.93
C ARG A 489 -23.99 -3.08 -7.91
N LYS A 490 -25.03 -3.39 -7.12
CA LYS A 490 -25.50 -2.52 -6.04
C LYS A 490 -24.42 -2.32 -4.99
N ALA A 491 -23.76 -3.40 -4.56
CA ALA A 491 -22.68 -3.31 -3.59
C ALA A 491 -21.51 -2.47 -4.11
N PHE A 492 -21.11 -2.64 -5.38
CA PHE A 492 -20.06 -1.81 -6.00
C PHE A 492 -20.46 -0.33 -6.03
N HIS A 493 -21.70 -0.02 -6.43
CA HIS A 493 -22.23 1.34 -6.42
C HIS A 493 -22.21 1.96 -5.01
N ASP A 494 -22.72 1.23 -4.01
CA ASP A 494 -22.76 1.68 -2.63
C ASP A 494 -21.32 1.89 -2.09
N GLN A 495 -20.40 0.96 -2.36
CA GLN A 495 -19.00 1.06 -1.90
C GLN A 495 -18.26 2.24 -2.53
N MET A 496 -18.50 2.54 -3.81
CA MET A 496 -17.91 3.71 -4.47
C MET A 496 -18.55 5.01 -3.99
N SER A 497 -19.82 4.98 -3.60
CA SER A 497 -20.54 6.15 -3.08
C SER A 497 -20.07 6.56 -1.69
N ASP A 498 -19.72 5.60 -0.83
CA ASP A 498 -19.11 5.86 0.49
C ASP A 498 -17.73 6.54 0.42
N LYS A 499 -17.10 6.55 -0.77
CA LYS A 499 -15.80 7.20 -1.00
C LYS A 499 -15.92 8.64 -1.50
N LYS A 500 -17.13 9.13 -1.78
CA LYS A 500 -17.39 10.54 -2.05
C LYS A 500 -17.38 11.32 -0.76
#